data_AF-A0A2P4YNC5-F1
#
_entry.id   AF-A0A2P4YNC5-F1
#
_cell.length_a   1.000
_cell.length_b   1.000
_cell.length_c   1.000
_cell.angle_alpha   90.00
_cell.angle_beta   90.00
_cell.angle_gamma   90.00
#
_symmetry.space_group_name_H-M   'P 1'
#
loop_
_entity.id
_entity.type
_entity.pdbx_description
1 polymer ?
#
loop_
_entity_poly.entity_id
_entity_poly.type
_entity_poly.pdbx_seq_one_letter_code
_entity_poly.pdbx_strand_id
1 'polypeptide(L)'
;MINNYIILETLGTGGYAEVKLCKEKLSGKLFAMKFISRDVMKKDKLGKQSKLDDIKREIAIMKKLNHPNVLRLYEVMDDPKMNKLFLVLEYMKHGDMLSFQKKKHPQGMLENLRDRDLHSVFLQVILGLAYLHEQKIVHGDIKPQNLLVGEKDVVKIADFGISQSLYGSKQKIADVAGTPAFMSPEIMIL
;
A
#
# COMPACT_ATOMS: atom_id res chain seq x y z
N MET A 1 -10.76 -21.19 0.04
CA MET A 1 -9.90 -21.16 1.26
C MET A 1 -8.46 -21.22 0.81
N ILE A 2 -7.57 -20.46 1.43
CA ILE A 2 -6.12 -20.45 1.13
C ILE A 2 -5.38 -20.60 2.45
N ASN A 3 -4.64 -21.70 2.61
CA ASN A 3 -3.98 -22.05 3.87
C ASN A 3 -4.95 -21.94 5.07
N ASN A 4 -4.66 -21.08 6.04
CA ASN A 4 -5.48 -20.85 7.24
C ASN A 4 -6.53 -19.74 7.10
N TYR A 5 -6.76 -19.23 5.89
CA TYR A 5 -7.65 -18.10 5.62
C TYR A 5 -8.90 -18.51 4.83
N ILE A 6 -10.06 -18.12 5.36
CA ILE A 6 -11.35 -18.19 4.67
C ILE A 6 -11.49 -16.92 3.83
N ILE A 7 -11.65 -17.08 2.52
CA ILE A 7 -11.80 -15.96 1.59
C ILE A 7 -13.27 -15.52 1.60
N LEU A 8 -13.50 -14.21 1.71
CA LEU A 8 -14.81 -13.58 1.77
C LEU A 8 -15.02 -12.73 0.50
N GLU A 9 -15.51 -11.50 0.66
CA GLU A 9 -15.83 -10.58 -0.44
C GLU A 9 -14.60 -9.90 -1.05
N THR A 10 -14.76 -9.41 -2.28
CA THR A 10 -13.73 -8.61 -2.96
C THR A 10 -13.77 -7.17 -2.45
N LEU A 11 -12.62 -6.66 -2.01
CA LEU A 11 -12.43 -5.28 -1.53
C LEU A 11 -12.03 -4.33 -2.66
N GLY A 12 -11.32 -4.84 -3.67
CA GLY A 12 -10.90 -4.05 -4.81
C GLY A 12 -10.26 -4.90 -5.90
N THR A 13 -10.30 -4.38 -7.12
CA THR A 13 -9.73 -4.99 -8.32
C THR A 13 -8.85 -3.97 -9.04
N GLY A 14 -7.58 -4.32 -9.27
CA GLY A 14 -6.67 -3.60 -10.14
C GLY A 14 -6.29 -4.43 -11.36
N GLY A 15 -5.55 -3.84 -12.30
CA GLY A 15 -5.21 -4.51 -13.57
C GLY A 15 -4.40 -5.81 -13.41
N TYR A 16 -3.67 -5.97 -12.31
CA TYR A 16 -2.76 -7.12 -12.08
C TYR A 16 -2.95 -7.79 -10.73
N ALA A 17 -3.87 -7.29 -9.91
CA ALA A 17 -4.12 -7.80 -8.59
C ALA A 17 -5.58 -7.66 -8.19
N GLU A 18 -6.08 -8.64 -7.46
CA GLU A 18 -7.38 -8.58 -6.79
C GLU A 18 -7.14 -8.58 -5.28
N VAL A 19 -7.88 -7.77 -4.53
CA VAL A 19 -7.80 -7.74 -3.06
C VAL A 19 -9.12 -8.26 -2.50
N LYS A 20 -9.07 -9.27 -1.64
CA LYS A 20 -10.25 -9.82 -0.97
C LYS A 20 -10.14 -9.72 0.54
N LEU A 21 -11.26 -9.53 1.19
CA LEU A 21 -11.39 -9.72 2.62
C LEU A 21 -11.20 -11.21 2.92
N CYS A 22 -10.47 -11.53 3.97
CA CYS A 22 -10.36 -12.89 4.47
C CYS A 22 -10.39 -12.92 5.99
N LYS A 23 -10.77 -14.07 6.53
CA LYS A 23 -10.84 -14.35 7.96
C LYS A 23 -9.88 -15.47 8.30
N GLU A 24 -8.96 -15.23 9.23
CA GLU A 24 -8.11 -16.30 9.78
C GLU A 24 -8.97 -17.27 10.60
N LYS A 25 -8.83 -18.57 10.35
CA LYS A 25 -9.68 -19.60 10.96
C LYS A 25 -9.61 -19.64 12.48
N LEU A 26 -8.40 -19.55 13.04
CA LEU A 26 -8.15 -19.78 14.46
C LEU A 26 -8.59 -18.58 15.31
N SER A 27 -8.14 -17.38 14.94
CA SER A 27 -8.44 -16.16 15.72
C SER A 27 -9.77 -15.51 15.33
N GLY A 28 -10.29 -15.82 14.14
CA GLY A 28 -11.40 -15.09 13.54
C GLY A 28 -11.06 -13.66 13.11
N LYS A 29 -9.80 -13.24 13.18
CA LYS A 29 -9.35 -11.90 12.78
C LYS A 29 -9.47 -11.71 11.28
N LEU A 30 -9.86 -10.49 10.88
CA LEU A 30 -10.00 -10.09 9.48
C LEU A 30 -8.68 -9.54 8.93
N PHE A 31 -8.43 -9.86 7.65
CA PHE A 31 -7.27 -9.44 6.89
C PHE A 31 -7.67 -9.09 5.44
N ALA A 32 -6.83 -8.34 4.75
CA ALA A 32 -6.93 -8.16 3.31
C ALA A 32 -5.91 -9.06 2.62
N MET A 33 -6.34 -9.90 1.68
CA MET A 33 -5.43 -10.73 0.89
C MET A 33 -5.33 -10.16 -0.53
N LYS A 34 -4.13 -9.72 -0.91
CA LYS A 34 -3.81 -9.27 -2.29
C LYS A 34 -3.32 -10.45 -3.11
N PHE A 35 -4.04 -10.78 -4.17
CA PHE A 35 -3.80 -11.85 -5.12
C PHE A 35 -3.09 -11.28 -6.32
N ILE A 36 -1.86 -11.71 -6.59
CA ILE A 36 -1.05 -11.21 -7.71
C ILE A 36 -0.79 -12.36 -8.67
N SER A 37 -1.16 -12.18 -9.95
CA SER A 37 -0.90 -13.20 -10.97
C SER A 37 0.60 -13.24 -11.33
N ARG A 38 1.16 -14.45 -11.42
CA ARG A 38 2.53 -14.66 -11.90
C ARG A 38 2.67 -14.49 -13.41
N ASP A 39 1.58 -14.46 -14.18
CA ASP A 39 1.67 -14.15 -15.62
C ASP A 39 2.18 -12.73 -15.88
N VAL A 40 1.90 -11.83 -14.93
CA VAL A 40 2.42 -10.45 -14.92
C VAL A 40 3.91 -10.40 -14.54
N MET A 41 4.45 -11.50 -14.04
CA MET A 41 5.84 -11.66 -13.60
C MET A 41 6.73 -12.31 -14.67
N LYS A 42 6.18 -12.66 -15.85
CA LYS A 42 6.97 -13.20 -16.97
C LYS A 42 7.92 -12.12 -17.50
N LYS A 43 9.19 -12.48 -17.72
CA LYS A 43 10.23 -11.57 -18.21
C LYS A 43 9.78 -10.92 -19.51
N ASP A 44 9.90 -9.60 -19.60
CA ASP A 44 9.91 -8.94 -20.90
C ASP A 44 11.07 -9.53 -21.71
N LYS A 45 10.82 -9.87 -22.98
CA LYS A 45 11.83 -10.50 -23.88
C LYS A 45 13.08 -9.62 -24.09
N LEU A 46 13.06 -8.38 -23.59
CA LEU A 46 14.09 -7.35 -23.72
C LEU A 46 15.03 -7.19 -22.51
N GLY A 47 14.96 -8.04 -21.48
CA GLY A 47 15.95 -8.03 -20.39
C GLY A 47 15.91 -6.81 -19.45
N LYS A 48 14.85 -5.99 -19.48
CA LYS A 48 14.57 -4.94 -18.49
C LYS A 48 14.24 -5.54 -17.12
N GLN A 49 14.44 -4.77 -16.05
CA GLN A 49 14.00 -5.06 -14.68
C GLN A 49 12.59 -5.67 -14.75
N SER A 50 12.42 -6.90 -14.27
CA SER A 50 11.14 -7.57 -14.44
C SER A 50 10.15 -7.01 -13.42
N LYS A 51 8.85 -6.92 -13.75
CA LYS A 51 7.80 -6.59 -12.78
C LYS A 51 7.85 -7.48 -11.52
N LEU A 52 8.41 -8.68 -11.64
CA LEU A 52 8.71 -9.57 -10.53
C LEU A 52 9.71 -8.96 -9.53
N ASP A 53 10.76 -8.29 -10.03
CA ASP A 53 11.77 -7.67 -9.17
C ASP A 53 11.21 -6.45 -8.44
N ASP A 54 10.32 -5.69 -9.07
CA ASP A 54 9.57 -4.62 -8.40
C ASP A 54 8.69 -5.14 -7.27
N ILE A 55 7.92 -6.21 -7.53
CA ILE A 55 7.07 -6.84 -6.51
C ILE A 55 7.93 -7.42 -5.36
N LYS A 56 9.06 -8.06 -5.68
CA LYS A 56 10.00 -8.55 -4.66
C LYS A 56 10.58 -7.42 -3.82
N ARG A 57 10.91 -6.28 -4.45
CA ARG A 57 11.38 -5.07 -3.76
C ARG A 57 10.29 -4.53 -2.83
N GLU A 58 9.07 -4.37 -3.32
CA GLU A 58 7.90 -3.94 -2.53
C GLU A 58 7.74 -4.82 -1.28
N ILE A 59 7.74 -6.14 -1.46
CA ILE A 59 7.64 -7.12 -0.36
C ILE A 59 8.82 -6.99 0.62
N ALA A 60 10.05 -6.85 0.12
CA ALA A 60 11.24 -6.72 0.95
C ALA A 60 11.22 -5.44 1.80
N ILE A 61 10.68 -4.35 1.25
CA ILE A 61 10.42 -3.10 1.99
C ILE A 61 9.37 -3.38 3.07
N MET A 62 8.19 -3.86 2.69
CA MET A 62 7.06 -4.06 3.63
C MET A 62 7.39 -5.02 4.78
N LYS A 63 8.21 -6.06 4.56
CA LYS A 63 8.63 -6.99 5.61
C LYS A 63 9.38 -6.32 6.76
N LYS A 64 10.08 -5.21 6.50
CA LYS A 64 10.84 -4.45 7.50
C LYS A 64 9.98 -3.44 8.26
N LEU A 65 8.77 -3.15 7.78
CA LEU A 65 7.92 -2.09 8.31
C LEU A 65 6.98 -2.61 9.40
N ASN A 66 6.98 -1.91 10.53
CA ASN A 66 6.07 -2.16 11.65
C ASN A 66 5.81 -0.85 12.41
N HIS A 67 4.71 -0.17 12.07
CA HIS A 67 4.34 1.11 12.68
C HIS A 67 2.81 1.30 12.66
N PRO A 68 2.20 1.95 13.67
CA PRO A 68 0.75 2.18 13.72
C PRO A 68 0.19 2.91 12.49
N ASN A 69 0.97 3.78 11.83
CA ASN A 69 0.54 4.54 10.64
C ASN A 69 1.15 4.06 9.32
N VAL A 70 1.64 2.81 9.27
CA VAL A 70 2.14 2.16 8.05
C VAL A 70 1.46 0.80 7.91
N LEU A 71 0.98 0.48 6.71
CA LEU A 71 0.23 -0.75 6.47
C LEU A 71 1.10 -1.98 6.74
N ARG A 72 0.60 -2.88 7.60
CA ARG A 72 1.34 -4.10 7.97
C ARG A 72 1.16 -5.21 6.92
N LEU A 73 2.28 -5.76 6.47
CA LEU A 73 2.35 -7.07 5.82
C LEU A 73 2.55 -8.15 6.88
N TYR A 74 1.60 -9.08 6.98
CA TYR A 74 1.64 -10.19 7.94
C TYR A 74 2.32 -11.42 7.34
N GLU A 75 1.94 -11.79 6.12
CA GLU A 75 2.38 -13.04 5.51
C GLU A 75 2.52 -12.91 3.99
N VAL A 76 3.48 -13.65 3.43
CA VAL A 76 3.64 -13.81 1.99
C VAL A 76 3.53 -15.30 1.70
N MET A 77 2.52 -15.69 0.92
CA MET A 77 2.34 -17.06 0.48
C MET A 77 2.64 -17.14 -1.00
N ASP A 78 3.59 -18.00 -1.34
CA ASP A 78 3.96 -18.26 -2.71
C ASP A 78 3.54 -19.69 -3.07
N ASP A 79 2.50 -19.84 -3.91
CA ASP A 79 2.00 -21.15 -4.35
C ASP A 79 2.39 -21.38 -5.82
N PRO A 80 3.43 -22.20 -6.08
CA PRO A 80 3.85 -22.50 -7.44
C PRO A 80 2.77 -23.20 -8.27
N LYS A 81 1.83 -23.93 -7.64
CA LYS A 81 0.78 -24.68 -8.34
C LYS A 81 -0.35 -23.76 -8.82
N MET A 82 -0.66 -22.69 -8.07
CA MET A 82 -1.73 -21.75 -8.42
C MET A 82 -1.29 -20.63 -9.37
N ASN A 83 0.01 -20.56 -9.73
CA ASN A 83 0.59 -19.46 -10.51
C ASN A 83 0.24 -18.07 -9.91
N LYS A 84 0.17 -17.98 -8.57
CA LYS A 84 -0.23 -16.77 -7.84
C LYS A 84 0.66 -16.54 -6.61
N LEU A 85 0.89 -15.27 -6.32
CA LEU A 85 1.49 -14.79 -5.09
C LEU A 85 0.40 -14.12 -4.25
N PHE A 86 0.37 -14.42 -2.96
CA PHE A 86 -0.61 -13.85 -2.03
C PHE A 86 0.08 -13.06 -0.94
N LEU A 87 -0.38 -11.83 -0.71
CA LEU A 87 0.08 -10.99 0.40
C LEU A 87 -1.05 -10.85 1.41
N VAL A 88 -0.82 -11.27 2.65
CA VAL A 88 -1.76 -11.07 3.77
C VAL A 88 -1.43 -9.75 4.43
N LEU A 89 -2.32 -8.79 4.27
CA LEU A 89 -2.22 -7.42 4.72
C LEU A 89 -3.21 -7.14 5.84
N GLU A 90 -2.91 -6.12 6.63
CA GLU A 90 -3.87 -5.54 7.55
C GLU A 90 -5.16 -5.13 6.83
N TYR A 91 -6.31 -5.48 7.42
CA TYR A 91 -7.60 -5.07 6.90
C TYR A 91 -7.91 -3.63 7.29
N MET A 92 -8.16 -2.79 6.29
CA MET A 92 -8.50 -1.38 6.45
C MET A 92 -9.97 -1.17 6.11
N LYS A 93 -10.82 -1.20 7.15
CA LYS A 93 -12.29 -1.29 7.06
C LYS A 93 -12.95 -0.26 6.15
N HIS A 94 -12.40 0.96 6.11
CA HIS A 94 -13.00 2.07 5.39
C HIS A 94 -12.39 2.30 4.00
N GLY A 95 -11.41 1.48 3.60
CA GLY A 95 -10.77 1.58 2.29
C GLY A 95 -9.83 2.79 2.19
N ASP A 96 -9.68 3.35 1.00
CA ASP A 96 -8.83 4.51 0.76
C ASP A 96 -9.47 5.82 1.25
N MET A 97 -8.62 6.77 1.64
CA MET A 97 -9.02 8.06 2.20
C MET A 97 -9.92 8.85 1.25
N LEU A 98 -9.65 8.82 -0.05
CA LEU A 98 -10.44 9.56 -1.02
C LEU A 98 -11.89 9.05 -1.04
N SER A 99 -12.07 7.74 -1.13
CA SER A 99 -13.38 7.10 -1.05
C SER A 99 -14.05 7.30 0.30
N PHE A 100 -13.30 7.22 1.39
CA PHE A 100 -13.81 7.44 2.75
C PHE A 100 -14.36 8.87 2.93
N GLN A 101 -13.61 9.88 2.49
CA GLN A 101 -14.03 11.28 2.57
C GLN A 101 -15.28 11.55 1.72
N LYS A 102 -15.34 11.01 0.50
CA LYS A 102 -16.55 11.12 -0.35
C LYS A 102 -17.79 10.52 0.30
N LYS A 103 -17.66 9.41 1.02
CA LYS A 103 -18.77 8.78 1.76
C LYS A 103 -19.17 9.58 2.99
N LYS A 104 -18.21 10.11 3.74
CA LYS A 104 -18.45 10.90 4.95
C LYS A 104 -19.03 12.28 4.65
N HIS A 105 -18.66 12.86 3.50
CA HIS A 105 -19.05 14.22 3.07
C HIS A 105 -19.59 14.22 1.62
N PRO A 106 -20.76 13.62 1.36
CA PRO A 106 -21.29 13.45 0.00
C PRO A 106 -21.65 14.77 -0.71
N GLN A 107 -21.89 15.85 0.05
CA GLN A 107 -22.25 17.17 -0.49
C GLN A 107 -21.03 18.02 -0.90
N GLY A 108 -19.81 17.48 -0.82
CA GLY A 108 -18.59 18.15 -1.31
C GLY A 108 -18.12 19.36 -0.51
N MET A 109 -18.86 19.74 0.54
CA MET A 109 -18.50 20.88 1.39
C MET A 109 -17.34 20.49 2.32
N LEU A 110 -16.11 20.78 1.85
CA LEU A 110 -14.90 20.79 2.67
C LEU A 110 -15.05 21.73 3.89
N GLU A 111 -15.97 22.69 3.83
CA GLU A 111 -16.34 23.59 4.93
C GLU A 111 -16.84 22.86 6.19
N ASN A 112 -17.30 21.60 6.06
CA ASN A 112 -17.76 20.78 7.18
C ASN A 112 -16.72 19.77 7.68
N LEU A 113 -15.51 19.74 7.10
CA LEU A 113 -14.39 19.06 7.74
C LEU A 113 -13.94 19.94 8.90
N ARG A 114 -14.36 19.57 10.11
CA ARG A 114 -13.82 20.20 11.32
C ARG A 114 -12.31 20.09 11.26
N ASP A 115 -11.57 21.19 11.45
CA ASP A 115 -10.11 21.24 11.41
C ASP A 115 -9.44 20.10 12.19
N ARG A 116 -10.08 19.65 13.26
CA ARG A 116 -9.66 18.52 14.09
C ARG A 116 -9.55 17.18 13.34
N ASP A 117 -10.49 16.87 12.45
CA ASP A 117 -10.49 15.61 11.69
C ASP A 117 -9.31 15.62 10.69
N LEU A 118 -9.09 16.74 10.01
CA LEU A 118 -7.95 16.95 9.10
C LEU A 118 -6.61 16.94 9.84
N HIS A 119 -6.52 17.62 10.97
CA HIS A 119 -5.33 17.62 11.83
C HIS A 119 -4.97 16.20 12.28
N SER A 120 -5.97 15.41 12.68
CA SER A 120 -5.75 14.00 13.08
C SER A 120 -5.19 13.16 11.93
N VAL A 121 -5.78 13.27 10.74
CA VAL A 121 -5.28 12.57 9.55
C VAL A 121 -3.85 13.00 9.23
N PHE A 122 -3.59 14.30 9.19
CA PHE A 122 -2.28 14.84 8.88
C PHE A 122 -1.21 14.37 9.86
N LEU A 123 -1.49 14.43 11.17
CA LEU A 123 -0.57 13.95 12.21
C LEU A 123 -0.23 12.46 12.01
N GLN A 124 -1.22 11.62 11.75
CA GLN A 124 -1.01 10.19 11.50
C GLN A 124 -0.13 9.94 10.27
N VAL A 125 -0.35 10.68 9.18
CA VAL A 125 0.47 10.60 7.97
C VAL A 125 1.91 11.04 8.25
N ILE A 126 2.12 12.14 8.97
CA ILE A 126 3.45 12.63 9.32
C ILE A 126 4.19 11.63 10.24
N LEU A 127 3.51 11.02 11.21
CA LEU A 127 4.11 9.98 12.05
C LEU A 127 4.53 8.75 11.21
N GLY A 128 3.69 8.33 10.27
CA GLY A 128 4.03 7.26 9.33
C GLY A 128 5.24 7.61 8.46
N LEU A 129 5.29 8.84 7.93
CA LEU A 129 6.42 9.31 7.11
C LEU A 129 7.72 9.44 7.89
N ALA A 130 7.66 10.00 9.11
CA ALA A 130 8.83 10.11 9.98
C ALA A 130 9.45 8.73 10.23
N TYR A 131 8.63 7.73 10.53
CA TYR A 131 9.07 6.35 10.67
C TYR A 131 9.69 5.79 9.37
N LEU A 132 9.05 5.97 8.20
CA LEU A 132 9.61 5.51 6.93
C LEU A 132 10.99 6.12 6.66
N HIS A 133 11.15 7.42 6.91
CA HIS A 133 12.41 8.13 6.70
C HIS A 133 13.49 7.69 7.70
N GLU A 134 13.14 7.37 8.94
CA GLU A 134 14.04 6.74 9.92
C GLU A 134 14.53 5.38 9.41
N GLN A 135 13.63 4.59 8.80
CA GLN A 135 13.96 3.33 8.13
C GLN A 135 14.66 3.50 6.78
N LYS A 136 15.03 4.73 6.40
CA LYS A 136 15.70 5.07 5.13
C LYS A 136 14.88 4.65 3.90
N ILE A 137 13.56 4.76 4.00
CA ILE A 137 12.62 4.45 2.91
C ILE A 137 11.94 5.74 2.46
N VAL A 138 12.06 6.03 1.17
CA VAL A 138 11.28 7.09 0.51
C VAL A 138 10.06 6.44 -0.12
N HIS A 139 8.85 6.89 0.27
CA HIS A 139 7.62 6.32 -0.28
C HIS A 139 7.43 6.66 -1.76
N GLY A 140 7.59 7.94 -2.12
CA GLY A 140 7.54 8.46 -3.50
C GLY A 140 6.14 8.68 -4.10
N ASP A 141 5.05 8.33 -3.41
CA ASP A 141 3.68 8.43 -3.98
C ASP A 141 2.63 8.70 -2.89
N ILE A 142 2.89 9.67 -2.02
CA ILE A 142 1.90 10.03 -0.98
C ILE A 142 0.76 10.80 -1.61
N LYS A 143 -0.42 10.19 -1.58
CA LYS A 143 -1.68 10.74 -2.10
C LYS A 143 -2.87 10.11 -1.37
N PRO A 144 -4.07 10.71 -1.37
CA PRO A 144 -5.24 10.17 -0.67
C PRO A 144 -5.58 8.71 -1.01
N GLN A 145 -5.36 8.27 -2.24
CA GLN A 145 -5.61 6.89 -2.66
C GLN A 145 -4.67 5.87 -1.98
N ASN A 146 -3.48 6.31 -1.55
CA ASN A 146 -2.48 5.48 -0.89
C ASN A 146 -2.53 5.61 0.65
N LEU A 147 -3.53 6.31 1.17
CA LEU A 147 -3.82 6.38 2.60
C LEU A 147 -5.05 5.53 2.88
N LEU A 148 -4.87 4.43 3.61
CA LEU A 148 -5.97 3.54 3.98
C LEU A 148 -6.51 3.89 5.37
N VAL A 149 -7.82 3.77 5.54
CA VAL A 149 -8.53 4.10 6.79
C VAL A 149 -9.09 2.82 7.41
N GLY A 150 -8.65 2.55 8.63
CA GLY A 150 -9.01 1.38 9.42
C GLY A 150 -10.13 1.68 10.40
N GLU A 151 -10.35 0.78 11.37
CA GLU A 151 -11.30 1.05 12.44
C GLU A 151 -10.84 2.23 13.30
N LYS A 152 -11.81 2.95 13.89
CA LYS A 152 -11.56 4.14 14.74
C LYS A 152 -10.75 5.23 14.02
N ASP A 153 -10.95 5.37 12.70
CA ASP A 153 -10.30 6.37 11.85
C ASP A 153 -8.76 6.35 11.89
N VAL A 154 -8.17 5.17 12.14
CA VAL A 154 -6.71 4.98 12.06
C VAL A 154 -6.28 5.04 10.59
N VAL A 155 -5.32 5.91 10.28
CA VAL A 155 -4.79 6.11 8.93
C VAL A 155 -3.44 5.41 8.79
N LYS A 156 -3.27 4.65 7.72
CA LYS A 156 -2.01 3.99 7.38
C LYS A 156 -1.59 4.25 5.95
N ILE A 157 -0.31 4.54 5.77
CA ILE A 157 0.32 4.65 4.47
C ILE A 157 0.44 3.26 3.83
N ALA A 158 0.03 3.14 2.57
CA ALA A 158 0.00 1.92 1.79
C ALA A 158 0.58 2.14 0.38
N ASP A 159 0.74 1.04 -0.37
CA ASP A 159 1.29 1.01 -1.75
C ASP A 159 2.76 1.43 -1.86
N PHE A 160 3.65 0.45 -1.69
CA PHE A 160 5.10 0.64 -1.74
C PHE A 160 5.71 0.32 -3.12
N GLY A 161 4.90 0.22 -4.17
CA GLY A 161 5.33 -0.27 -5.48
C GLY A 161 6.50 0.52 -6.09
N ILE A 162 6.53 1.84 -5.87
CA ILE A 162 7.60 2.73 -6.34
C ILE A 162 8.54 3.21 -5.23
N SER A 163 8.37 2.70 -4.01
CA SER A 163 9.19 3.11 -2.88
C SER A 163 10.64 2.66 -3.04
N GLN A 164 11.56 3.47 -2.50
CA GLN A 164 13.00 3.26 -2.62
C GLN A 164 13.64 3.14 -1.23
N SER A 165 14.55 2.18 -1.09
CA SER A 165 15.39 2.02 0.09
C SER A 165 16.74 2.69 -0.17
N LEU A 166 17.13 3.61 0.71
CA LEU A 166 18.42 4.32 0.62
C LEU A 166 19.57 3.50 1.23
N TYR A 167 19.30 2.31 1.80
CA TYR A 167 20.35 1.38 2.20
C TYR A 167 21.10 0.83 0.98
N GLY A 168 22.40 1.10 0.91
CA GLY A 168 23.32 0.53 -0.09
C GLY A 168 23.25 1.17 -1.48
N SER A 169 22.47 2.22 -1.69
CA SER A 169 22.33 2.88 -2.99
C SER A 169 23.16 4.18 -3.07
N LYS A 170 24.07 4.23 -4.06
CA LYS A 170 24.60 5.48 -4.63
C LYS A 170 23.61 6.11 -5.63
N GLN A 171 22.39 5.57 -5.74
CA GLN A 171 21.38 6.06 -6.67
C GLN A 171 20.92 7.45 -6.23
N LYS A 172 21.09 8.44 -7.11
CA LYS A 172 20.28 9.65 -7.06
C LYS A 172 18.82 9.22 -7.21
N ILE A 173 17.91 9.86 -6.47
CA ILE A 173 16.46 9.76 -6.69
C ILE A 173 16.21 10.39 -8.07
N ALA A 174 16.42 9.63 -9.16
CA ALA A 174 16.54 10.16 -10.51
C ALA A 174 15.57 9.52 -11.51
N ASP A 175 14.80 8.52 -11.09
CA ASP A 175 13.72 8.00 -11.92
C ASP A 175 12.44 8.75 -11.58
N VAL A 176 11.94 9.53 -12.54
CA VAL A 176 10.66 10.25 -12.48
C VAL A 176 9.54 9.21 -12.32
N ALA A 177 9.10 8.97 -11.09
CA ALA A 177 8.03 8.04 -10.75
C ALA A 177 7.13 8.66 -9.67
N GLY A 178 5.84 8.36 -9.74
CA GLY A 178 4.81 8.93 -8.85
C GLY A 178 3.62 9.45 -9.62
N THR A 179 2.66 10.02 -8.90
CA THR A 179 1.48 10.66 -9.50
C THR A 179 1.80 12.12 -9.82
N PRO A 180 1.75 12.59 -11.09
CA PRO A 180 2.25 13.92 -11.49
C PRO A 180 1.73 15.09 -10.66
N ALA A 181 0.44 15.08 -10.29
CA ALA A 181 -0.18 16.13 -9.48
C ALA A 181 0.36 16.22 -8.03
N PHE A 182 1.10 15.21 -7.57
CA PHE A 182 1.65 15.10 -6.20
C PHE A 182 3.18 15.07 -6.19
N MET A 183 3.82 15.20 -7.35
CA MET A 183 5.28 15.24 -7.43
C MET A 183 5.80 16.57 -6.89
N SER A 184 6.90 16.51 -6.15
CA SER A 184 7.60 17.71 -5.73
C SER A 184 8.33 18.34 -6.92
N PRO A 185 8.50 19.68 -6.93
CA PRO A 185 9.12 20.38 -8.06
C PRO A 185 10.48 19.82 -8.44
N GLU A 186 11.35 19.53 -7.47
CA GLU A 186 12.69 19.00 -7.70
C GLU A 186 12.71 17.65 -8.45
N ILE A 187 11.64 16.86 -8.39
CA ILE A 187 11.53 15.60 -9.14
C ILE A 187 11.15 15.86 -10.61
N MET A 188 10.49 16.97 -10.92
CA MET A 188 10.04 17.32 -12.27
C MET A 188 11.12 17.98 -13.13
N ILE A 189 12.18 18.51 -12.49
CA ILE A 189 13.29 19.24 -13.14
C ILE A 189 14.62 18.47 -13.13
N LEU A 190 14.65 17.23 -12.62
CA LEU A 190 15.77 16.29 -12.75
C LEU A 190 15.69 15.49 -14.05
#